data_AF-A0A674IBP2-F1
#
_entry.id   AF-A0A674IBP2-F1
#
_cell.length_a   1.000
_cell.length_b   1.000
_cell.length_c   1.000
_cell.angle_alpha   90.00
_cell.angle_beta   90.00
_cell.angle_gamma   90.00
#
_symmetry.space_group_name_H-M   'P 1'
#
loop_
_entity.id
_entity.type
_entity.pdbx_description
1 polymer ?
#
loop_
_entity_poly.entity_id
_entity_poly.type
_entity_poly.pdbx_seq_one_letter_code
_entity_poly.pdbx_strand_id
1 'polypeptide(L)'
;FLAPGGTRIDDNDKTKMTSHCVFSADEDHDTIRNYAQVFNKLIRRYKYLEKAFEEEIKKLLLFLKAFSETEQTKLAMLTGILLANGTLPALILTSLFTDNIVKEGIAASFAVKLFKSWMAEKDANSVTSSLRKASLDKRLLELFPANRQNVEHFAKYFTDAGLKELSDFLRVQQSLGTRKELQKELQERLSQECPIKEVVLYVKEEMKRNDLPEPAVIGLLWTCIMNAVEWNKKEELVAEQALKHLKQYAPLLAVFSTQGQSELILLQKVQEYCYDNIHFMKAFQKIVVLFYKADVLSEEAILKWYKDAHLAKGKSVFLDQMKKFVEWLQNAEEGQHN
;
A
#
# COMPACT_ATOMS: atom_id res chain seq x y z
N PHE A 1 36.94 -0.73 18.34
CA PHE A 1 35.91 -1.40 19.17
C PHE A 1 34.94 -0.34 19.70
N LEU A 2 33.65 -0.65 19.88
CA LEU A 2 32.70 0.28 20.51
C LEU A 2 32.55 -0.04 22.01
N ALA A 3 32.94 0.91 22.86
CA ALA A 3 32.79 0.83 24.31
C ALA A 3 31.33 0.59 24.72
N PRO A 4 31.07 0.13 25.96
CA PRO A 4 29.76 0.29 26.57
C PRO A 4 29.34 1.77 26.48
N GLY A 5 28.23 2.07 25.81
CA GLY A 5 27.77 3.44 25.53
C GLY A 5 28.07 3.97 24.13
N GLY A 6 28.76 3.22 23.27
CA GLY A 6 28.86 3.53 21.84
C GLY A 6 30.01 4.46 21.42
N THR A 7 30.87 4.84 22.36
CA THR A 7 32.09 5.58 22.04
C THR A 7 33.08 4.65 21.33
N ARG A 8 33.68 5.12 20.23
CA ARG A 8 34.78 4.42 19.57
C ARG A 8 36.02 4.49 20.48
N ILE A 9 36.51 3.33 20.89
CA ILE A 9 37.80 3.23 21.57
C ILE A 9 38.87 3.16 20.49
N ASP A 10 39.72 4.19 20.47
CA ASP A 10 40.90 4.29 19.61
C ASP A 10 42.14 4.25 20.50
N ASP A 11 42.41 3.08 21.09
CA ASP A 11 43.56 2.88 21.99
C ASP A 11 44.92 2.92 21.26
N ASN A 12 44.94 3.23 19.96
CA ASN A 12 46.11 3.13 19.06
C ASN A 12 46.79 1.74 19.07
N ASP A 13 46.16 0.76 19.70
CA ASP A 13 46.64 -0.60 19.87
C ASP A 13 46.32 -1.43 18.63
N LYS A 14 47.24 -1.39 17.67
CA LYS A 14 47.15 -2.11 16.40
C LYS A 14 47.04 -3.63 16.56
N THR A 15 47.32 -4.19 17.74
CA THR A 15 47.17 -5.64 18.00
C THR A 15 45.71 -6.08 18.07
N LYS A 16 44.77 -5.14 18.29
CA LYS A 16 43.32 -5.38 18.34
C LYS A 16 42.63 -5.19 16.98
N MET A 17 43.39 -4.96 15.91
CA MET A 17 42.87 -4.77 14.56
C MET A 17 43.21 -5.97 13.68
N THR A 18 42.19 -6.49 12.98
CA THR A 18 42.42 -7.48 11.92
C THR A 18 42.88 -6.79 10.64
N SER A 19 43.78 -7.43 9.88
CA SER A 19 44.13 -7.01 8.53
C SER A 19 42.95 -7.12 7.55
N HIS A 20 41.89 -7.83 7.92
CA HIS A 20 40.69 -8.04 7.12
C HIS A 20 39.52 -7.25 7.71
N CYS A 21 39.54 -5.92 7.53
CA CYS A 21 38.51 -5.01 8.01
C CYS A 21 37.79 -4.34 6.84
N VAL A 22 36.45 -4.39 6.82
CA VAL A 22 35.64 -3.75 5.76
C VAL A 22 35.86 -2.24 5.67
N PHE A 23 36.18 -1.58 6.79
CA PHE A 23 36.44 -0.14 6.81
C PHE A 23 37.73 0.26 6.10
N SER A 24 38.69 -0.68 6.02
CA SER A 24 39.95 -0.52 5.30
C SER A 24 39.86 -0.94 3.82
N ALA A 25 38.73 -1.49 3.39
CA ALA A 25 38.53 -1.96 2.01
C ALA A 25 38.26 -0.80 1.06
N ASP A 26 38.41 -1.03 -0.24
CA ASP A 26 37.98 -0.07 -1.27
C ASP A 26 36.45 0.09 -1.24
N GLU A 27 35.98 1.32 -1.50
CA GLU A 27 34.56 1.68 -1.51
C GLU A 27 33.91 1.32 -2.86
N ASP A 28 34.00 0.05 -3.25
CA ASP A 28 33.35 -0.49 -4.43
C ASP A 28 32.50 -1.71 -4.08
N HIS A 29 31.47 -1.95 -4.89
CA HIS A 29 30.44 -2.93 -4.58
C HIS A 29 30.97 -4.37 -4.60
N ASP A 30 31.91 -4.70 -5.49
CA ASP A 30 32.46 -6.04 -5.64
C ASP A 30 33.39 -6.40 -4.47
N THR A 31 34.23 -5.46 -4.04
CA THR A 31 35.08 -5.63 -2.85
C THR A 31 34.23 -5.85 -1.61
N ILE A 32 33.23 -5.01 -1.37
CA ILE A 32 32.36 -5.15 -0.19
C ILE A 32 31.53 -6.44 -0.27
N ARG A 33 31.11 -6.88 -1.47
CA ARG A 33 30.46 -8.18 -1.67
C ARG A 33 31.36 -9.34 -1.24
N ASN A 34 32.65 -9.29 -1.55
CA ASN A 34 33.60 -10.33 -1.13
C ASN A 34 33.71 -10.42 0.40
N TYR A 35 33.72 -9.28 1.11
CA TYR A 35 33.63 -9.28 2.58
C TYR A 35 32.31 -9.90 3.08
N ALA A 36 31.18 -9.53 2.48
CA ALA A 36 29.88 -10.11 2.83
C ALA A 36 29.86 -11.63 2.65
N GLN A 37 30.49 -12.15 1.59
CA GLN A 37 30.58 -13.60 1.36
C GLN A 37 31.34 -14.34 2.46
N VAL A 38 32.35 -13.72 3.08
CA VAL A 38 33.06 -14.32 4.22
C VAL A 38 32.09 -14.51 5.38
N PHE A 39 31.34 -13.47 5.75
CA PHE A 39 30.30 -13.56 6.79
C PHE A 39 29.24 -14.61 6.43
N ASN A 40 28.74 -14.61 5.19
CA ASN A 40 27.75 -15.60 4.74
C ASN A 40 28.26 -17.04 4.90
N LYS A 41 29.52 -17.32 4.53
CA LYS A 41 30.15 -18.64 4.69
C LYS A 41 30.32 -19.01 6.16
N LEU A 42 30.77 -18.07 6.99
CA LEU A 42 30.95 -18.29 8.43
C LEU A 42 29.62 -18.57 9.13
N ILE A 43 28.58 -17.76 8.89
CA ILE A 43 27.26 -17.94 9.51
C ILE A 43 26.60 -19.25 9.04
N ARG A 44 26.75 -19.63 7.76
CA ARG A 44 26.25 -20.92 7.27
C ARG A 44 26.96 -22.11 7.93
N ARG A 45 28.26 -22.02 8.18
CA ARG A 45 29.05 -23.09 8.81
C ARG A 45 28.86 -23.14 10.32
N TYR A 46 28.77 -21.98 10.96
CA TYR A 46 28.74 -21.79 12.40
C TYR A 46 27.45 -21.05 12.79
N LYS A 47 26.31 -21.71 12.62
CA LYS A 47 24.97 -21.11 12.79
C LYS A 47 24.76 -20.47 14.17
N TYR A 48 25.43 -20.96 15.21
CA TYR A 48 25.39 -20.38 16.55
C TYR A 48 25.92 -18.93 16.63
N LEU A 49 26.71 -18.48 15.65
CA LEU A 49 27.21 -17.11 15.56
C LEU A 49 26.17 -16.13 15.03
N GLU A 50 25.09 -16.60 14.40
CA GLU A 50 24.11 -15.74 13.72
C GLU A 50 23.53 -14.67 14.64
N LYS A 51 23.07 -15.06 15.83
CA LYS A 51 22.47 -14.13 16.78
C LYS A 51 23.49 -13.10 17.28
N ALA A 52 24.71 -13.54 17.60
CA ALA A 52 25.77 -12.64 18.04
C ALA A 52 26.15 -11.64 16.92
N PHE A 53 26.23 -12.12 15.68
CA PHE A 53 26.51 -11.28 14.52
C PHE A 53 25.41 -10.25 14.28
N GLU A 54 24.14 -10.66 14.35
CA GLU A 54 23.00 -9.75 14.24
C GLU A 54 23.05 -8.64 15.28
N GLU A 55 23.29 -8.98 16.55
CA GLU A 55 23.36 -7.99 17.65
C GLU A 55 24.54 -7.02 17.49
N GLU A 56 25.70 -7.49 17.03
CA GLU A 56 26.83 -6.60 16.74
C GLU A 56 26.53 -5.65 15.58
N ILE A 57 25.89 -6.13 14.49
CA ILE A 57 25.48 -5.24 13.39
C ILE A 57 24.45 -4.22 13.89
N LYS A 58 23.44 -4.63 14.67
CA LYS A 58 22.47 -3.69 15.28
C LYS A 58 23.17 -2.61 16.10
N LYS A 59 24.17 -2.99 16.89
CA LYS A 59 24.97 -2.05 17.70
C LYS A 59 25.74 -1.06 16.82
N LEU A 60 26.36 -1.52 15.73
CA LEU A 60 27.03 -0.62 14.78
C LEU A 60 26.03 0.39 14.17
N LEU A 61 24.82 -0.05 13.81
CA LEU A 61 23.78 0.82 13.26
C LEU A 61 23.24 1.85 14.28
N LEU A 62 23.22 1.52 15.59
CA LEU A 62 22.82 2.47 16.63
C LEU A 62 23.84 3.60 16.84
N PHE A 63 25.11 3.33 16.57
CA PHE A 63 26.22 4.24 16.83
C PHE A 63 26.89 4.75 15.56
N LEU A 64 26.11 4.95 14.48
CA LEU A 64 26.63 5.44 13.20
C LEU A 64 27.41 6.76 13.30
N LYS A 65 27.09 7.62 14.29
CA LYS A 65 27.84 8.86 14.56
C LYS A 65 29.31 8.65 14.91
N ALA A 66 29.67 7.48 15.41
CA ALA A 66 31.05 7.15 15.77
C ALA A 66 31.92 6.80 14.54
N PHE A 67 31.33 6.76 13.34
CA PHE A 67 31.98 6.41 12.09
C PHE A 67 32.06 7.61 11.17
N SER A 68 33.17 7.71 10.43
CA SER A 68 33.32 8.67 9.33
C SER A 68 32.32 8.39 8.20
N GLU A 69 32.08 9.36 7.32
CA GLU A 69 31.15 9.19 6.20
C GLU A 69 31.52 8.02 5.27
N THR A 70 32.81 7.84 5.00
CA THR A 70 33.36 6.71 4.24
C THR A 70 33.07 5.37 4.95
N GLU A 71 33.30 5.30 6.26
CA GLU A 71 33.01 4.08 7.03
C GLU A 71 31.51 3.78 7.08
N GLN A 72 30.67 4.80 7.25
CA GLN A 72 29.21 4.68 7.18
C GLN A 72 28.77 4.16 5.81
N THR A 73 29.40 4.62 4.73
CA THR A 73 29.08 4.18 3.36
C THR A 73 29.45 2.72 3.14
N LYS A 74 30.65 2.29 3.53
CA LYS A 74 31.07 0.88 3.47
C LYS A 74 30.19 -0.02 4.35
N LEU A 75 29.81 0.44 5.54
CA LEU A 75 28.88 -0.29 6.41
C LEU A 75 27.49 -0.41 5.77
N ALA A 76 26.95 0.67 5.20
CA ALA A 76 25.67 0.66 4.50
C ALA A 76 25.69 -0.33 3.33
N MET A 77 26.76 -0.32 2.54
CA MET A 77 26.96 -1.26 1.44
C MET A 77 26.98 -2.71 1.96
N LEU A 78 27.80 -3.00 2.97
CA LEU A 78 27.91 -4.34 3.56
C LEU A 78 26.55 -4.81 4.11
N THR A 79 25.86 -3.96 4.88
CA THR A 79 24.55 -4.29 5.46
C THR A 79 23.53 -4.56 4.35
N GLY A 80 23.51 -3.76 3.28
CA GLY A 80 22.64 -3.98 2.12
C GLY A 80 22.85 -5.35 1.47
N ILE A 81 24.11 -5.77 1.27
CA ILE A 81 24.44 -7.07 0.67
C ILE A 81 24.06 -8.23 1.60
N LEU A 82 24.31 -8.09 2.90
CA LEU A 82 23.97 -9.13 3.89
C LEU A 82 22.46 -9.32 4.03
N LEU A 83 21.68 -8.23 3.96
CA LEU A 83 20.22 -8.26 3.94
C LEU A 83 19.71 -8.89 2.64
N ALA A 84 20.26 -8.51 1.48
CA ALA A 84 19.88 -9.06 0.18
C ALA A 84 20.10 -10.58 0.07
N ASN A 85 21.13 -11.07 0.74
CA ASN A 85 21.45 -12.50 0.81
C ASN A 85 20.74 -13.25 1.94
N GLY A 86 19.92 -12.57 2.75
CA GLY A 86 19.20 -13.15 3.89
C GLY A 86 20.09 -13.61 5.03
N THR A 87 21.32 -13.08 5.13
CA THR A 87 22.24 -13.38 6.24
C THR A 87 21.94 -12.52 7.46
N LEU A 88 21.31 -11.36 7.24
CA LEU A 88 20.72 -10.53 8.29
C LEU A 88 19.21 -10.41 8.06
N PRO A 89 18.39 -10.36 9.12
CA PRO A 89 16.98 -10.03 8.99
C PRO A 89 16.79 -8.51 8.87
N ALA A 90 15.74 -8.08 8.15
CA ALA A 90 15.43 -6.65 7.98
C ALA A 90 15.15 -5.92 9.31
N LEU A 91 14.79 -6.65 10.38
CA LEU A 91 14.49 -6.08 11.70
C LEU A 91 15.65 -5.26 12.30
N ILE A 92 16.90 -5.51 11.90
CA ILE A 92 18.06 -4.71 12.32
C ILE A 92 17.95 -3.23 11.94
N LEU A 93 17.17 -2.92 10.88
CA LEU A 93 17.01 -1.55 10.39
C LEU A 93 16.25 -0.66 11.38
N THR A 94 15.60 -1.24 12.39
CA THR A 94 14.98 -0.47 13.48
C THR A 94 15.97 0.42 14.22
N SER A 95 17.26 0.04 14.25
CA SER A 95 18.33 0.89 14.80
C SER A 95 18.46 2.24 14.08
N LEU A 96 18.08 2.33 12.81
CA LEU A 96 18.13 3.56 12.02
C LEU A 96 17.09 4.60 12.44
N PHE A 97 16.05 4.20 13.18
CA PHE A 97 14.99 5.10 13.66
C PHE A 97 15.36 5.80 14.98
N THR A 98 16.63 5.73 15.39
CA THR A 98 17.08 6.36 16.64
C THR A 98 17.17 7.88 16.47
N ASP A 99 16.53 8.60 17.38
CA ASP A 99 16.38 10.06 17.39
C ASP A 99 17.69 10.84 17.10
N ASN A 100 18.82 10.35 17.62
CA ASN A 100 20.11 11.01 17.51
C ASN A 100 20.61 11.07 16.05
N ILE A 101 20.57 9.96 15.31
CA ILE A 101 21.05 9.83 13.93
C ILE A 101 19.99 10.31 12.92
N VAL A 102 18.71 10.27 13.30
CA VAL A 102 17.61 10.81 12.50
C VAL A 102 17.69 12.33 12.44
N LYS A 103 17.88 13.00 13.58
CA LYS A 103 17.99 14.49 13.65
C LYS A 103 19.16 15.04 12.84
N GLU A 104 20.26 14.30 12.72
CA GLU A 104 21.44 14.69 11.94
C GLU A 104 21.38 14.28 10.46
N GLY A 105 20.30 13.61 10.02
CA GLY A 105 20.15 13.14 8.64
C GLY A 105 21.03 11.95 8.27
N ILE A 106 21.78 11.39 9.23
CA ILE A 106 22.64 10.21 9.04
C ILE A 106 21.78 8.99 8.69
N ALA A 107 20.65 8.81 9.38
CA ALA A 107 19.74 7.67 9.14
C ALA A 107 19.27 7.61 7.67
N ALA A 108 18.77 8.72 7.13
CA ALA A 108 18.29 8.80 5.75
C ALA A 108 19.42 8.60 4.72
N SER A 109 20.58 9.24 4.93
CA SER A 109 21.76 9.09 4.06
C SER A 109 22.28 7.64 4.03
N PHE A 110 22.37 7.01 5.21
CA PHE A 110 22.76 5.61 5.35
C PHE A 110 21.76 4.68 4.67
N ALA A 111 20.45 4.89 4.89
CA ALA A 111 19.40 4.08 4.29
C ALA A 111 19.45 4.11 2.75
N VAL A 112 19.69 5.27 2.13
CA VAL A 112 19.87 5.39 0.68
C VAL A 112 21.00 4.50 0.17
N LYS A 113 22.18 4.58 0.79
CA LYS A 113 23.36 3.79 0.41
C LYS A 113 23.10 2.29 0.58
N LEU A 114 22.45 1.91 1.68
CA LEU A 114 22.07 0.54 1.98
C LEU A 114 21.09 -0.03 0.95
N PHE A 115 20.03 0.70 0.63
CA PHE A 115 19.03 0.21 -0.32
C PHE A 115 19.56 0.16 -1.75
N LYS A 116 20.43 1.09 -2.16
CA LYS A 116 21.17 0.98 -3.42
C LYS A 116 21.97 -0.31 -3.49
N SER A 117 22.74 -0.60 -2.44
CA SER A 117 23.55 -1.82 -2.36
C SER A 117 22.67 -3.08 -2.39
N TRP A 118 21.56 -3.10 -1.66
CA TRP A 118 20.60 -4.21 -1.68
C TRP A 118 20.02 -4.40 -3.09
N MET A 119 19.56 -3.33 -3.73
CA MET A 119 18.99 -3.38 -5.08
C MET A 119 20.01 -3.78 -6.15
N ALA A 120 21.30 -3.50 -5.94
CA ALA A 120 22.36 -3.98 -6.83
C ALA A 120 22.60 -5.51 -6.72
N GLU A 121 22.31 -6.12 -5.57
CA GLU A 121 22.37 -7.58 -5.39
C GLU A 121 21.11 -8.30 -5.88
N LYS A 122 19.96 -7.63 -5.83
CA LYS A 122 18.63 -8.19 -6.09
C LYS A 122 17.78 -7.19 -6.87
N ASP A 123 16.63 -6.81 -6.34
CA ASP A 123 15.69 -5.87 -6.93
C ASP A 123 14.88 -5.16 -5.83
N ALA A 124 14.07 -4.16 -6.22
CA ALA A 124 13.20 -3.44 -5.30
C ALA A 124 12.14 -4.35 -4.63
N ASN A 125 11.72 -5.42 -5.29
CA ASN A 125 10.74 -6.37 -4.74
C ASN A 125 11.32 -7.13 -3.54
N SER A 126 12.60 -7.50 -3.59
CA SER A 126 13.31 -8.15 -2.49
C SER A 126 13.39 -7.25 -1.25
N VAL A 127 13.61 -5.95 -1.45
CA VAL A 127 13.64 -4.94 -0.38
C VAL A 127 12.24 -4.79 0.22
N THR A 128 11.26 -4.46 -0.60
CA THR A 128 9.89 -4.14 -0.15
C THR A 128 9.20 -5.34 0.50
N SER A 129 9.39 -6.56 -0.02
CA SER A 129 8.88 -7.78 0.61
C SER A 129 9.53 -8.06 1.96
N SER A 130 10.84 -7.82 2.11
CA SER A 130 11.54 -7.99 3.38
C SER A 130 11.12 -6.96 4.41
N LEU A 131 10.91 -5.71 4.01
CA LEU A 131 10.38 -4.65 4.87
C LEU A 131 8.97 -4.97 5.38
N ARG A 132 8.07 -5.44 4.50
CA ARG A 132 6.72 -5.90 4.90
C ARG A 132 6.79 -7.06 5.90
N LYS A 133 7.63 -8.07 5.63
CA LYS A 133 7.79 -9.24 6.53
C LYS A 133 8.27 -8.85 7.92
N ALA A 134 9.08 -7.79 8.01
CA ALA A 134 9.58 -7.24 9.27
C ALA A 134 8.68 -6.14 9.86
N SER A 135 7.52 -5.85 9.25
CA SER A 135 6.61 -4.76 9.65
C SER A 135 7.27 -3.37 9.69
N LEU A 136 8.25 -3.13 8.80
CA LEU A 136 8.99 -1.87 8.70
C LEU A 136 8.50 -0.97 7.56
N ASP A 137 7.64 -1.50 6.69
CA ASP A 137 7.05 -0.79 5.55
C ASP A 137 6.29 0.48 5.96
N LYS A 138 5.70 0.49 7.16
CA LYS A 138 4.99 1.66 7.72
C LYS A 138 5.89 2.63 8.48
N ARG A 139 7.14 2.26 8.74
CA ARG A 139 8.09 3.01 9.59
C ARG A 139 9.15 3.74 8.79
N LEU A 140 9.15 3.61 7.46
CA LEU A 140 10.16 4.24 6.59
C LEU A 140 10.23 5.76 6.72
N LEU A 141 9.12 6.42 7.09
CA LEU A 141 9.11 7.85 7.38
C LEU A 141 9.94 8.21 8.62
N GLU A 142 10.12 7.29 9.57
CA GLU A 142 10.93 7.49 10.78
C GLU A 142 12.44 7.63 10.50
N LEU A 143 12.88 7.42 9.24
CA LEU A 143 14.23 7.78 8.80
C LEU A 143 14.47 9.31 8.83
N PHE A 144 13.40 10.10 8.87
CA PHE A 144 13.44 11.55 8.86
C PHE A 144 12.98 12.15 10.19
N PRO A 145 13.47 13.35 10.55
CA PRO A 145 12.98 14.08 11.73
C PRO A 145 11.48 14.33 11.66
N ALA A 146 10.80 14.40 12.82
CA ALA A 146 9.35 14.51 12.94
C ALA A 146 8.71 15.59 12.03
N ASN A 147 9.36 16.74 11.86
CA ASN A 147 8.89 17.84 10.99
C ASN A 147 9.00 17.55 9.48
N ARG A 148 9.55 16.39 9.09
CA ARG A 148 9.75 15.95 7.69
C ARG A 148 9.25 14.52 7.44
N GLN A 149 8.52 13.92 8.38
CA GLN A 149 7.93 12.60 8.24
C GLN A 149 6.65 12.64 7.39
N ASN A 150 6.82 12.92 6.10
CA ASN A 150 5.73 12.87 5.13
C ASN A 150 6.19 12.19 3.83
N VAL A 151 5.21 11.69 3.08
CA VAL A 151 5.47 10.86 1.90
C VAL A 151 6.06 11.69 0.76
N GLU A 152 5.73 12.98 0.67
CA GLU A 152 6.30 13.91 -0.33
C GLU A 152 7.81 14.07 -0.12
N HIS A 153 8.23 14.31 1.12
CA HIS A 153 9.64 14.48 1.46
C HIS A 153 10.42 13.19 1.23
N PHE A 154 9.89 12.05 1.70
CA PHE A 154 10.49 10.74 1.47
C PHE A 154 10.64 10.48 -0.04
N ALA A 155 9.56 10.65 -0.80
CA ALA A 155 9.55 10.34 -2.22
C ALA A 155 10.53 11.22 -2.99
N LYS A 156 10.60 12.52 -2.67
CA LYS A 156 11.58 13.41 -3.28
C LYS A 156 13.01 12.98 -2.94
N TYR A 157 13.32 12.79 -1.67
CA TYR A 157 14.67 12.44 -1.21
C TYR A 157 15.18 11.13 -1.83
N PHE A 158 14.34 10.10 -1.85
CA PHE A 158 14.71 8.79 -2.41
C PHE A 158 14.73 8.79 -3.94
N THR A 159 13.83 9.53 -4.61
CA THR A 159 13.85 9.66 -6.07
C THR A 159 15.07 10.43 -6.56
N ASP A 160 15.42 11.54 -5.90
CA ASP A 160 16.62 12.33 -6.21
C ASP A 160 17.89 11.49 -6.03
N ALA A 161 17.85 10.52 -5.11
CA ALA A 161 18.91 9.55 -4.93
C ALA A 161 18.90 8.37 -5.93
N GLY A 162 17.93 8.27 -6.84
CA GLY A 162 17.82 7.16 -7.81
C GLY A 162 17.13 5.91 -7.26
N LEU A 163 16.30 6.03 -6.22
CA LEU A 163 15.51 4.95 -5.61
C LEU A 163 14.01 5.23 -5.80
N LYS A 164 13.59 5.45 -7.04
CA LYS A 164 12.19 5.78 -7.37
C LYS A 164 11.23 4.66 -6.98
N GLU A 165 11.64 3.41 -7.15
CA GLU A 165 10.83 2.22 -6.84
C GLU A 165 10.42 2.15 -5.36
N LEU A 166 11.29 2.58 -4.46
CA LEU A 166 10.97 2.66 -3.02
C LEU A 166 10.03 3.83 -2.71
N SER A 167 10.17 4.94 -3.45
CA SER A 167 9.26 6.08 -3.35
C SER A 167 7.85 5.71 -3.80
N ASP A 168 7.74 5.03 -4.95
CA ASP A 168 6.47 4.55 -5.50
C ASP A 168 5.84 3.50 -4.57
N PHE A 169 6.64 2.59 -4.00
CA PHE A 169 6.19 1.64 -3.00
C PHE A 169 5.54 2.32 -1.79
N LEU A 170 6.19 3.34 -1.21
CA LEU A 170 5.66 4.01 -0.03
C LEU A 170 4.34 4.74 -0.32
N ARG A 171 4.23 5.40 -1.49
CA ARG A 171 2.99 6.04 -1.95
C ARG A 171 1.85 5.03 -2.08
N VAL A 172 2.12 3.88 -2.69
CA VAL A 172 1.13 2.80 -2.80
C VAL A 172 0.74 2.26 -1.42
N GLN A 173 1.71 2.12 -0.49
CA GLN A 173 1.41 1.69 0.88
C GLN A 173 0.55 2.67 1.66
N GLN A 174 0.85 3.96 1.58
CA GLN A 174 0.04 4.98 2.23
C GLN A 174 -1.39 4.96 1.68
N SER A 175 -1.57 4.95 0.36
CA SER A 175 -2.90 4.90 -0.26
C SER A 175 -3.70 3.66 0.16
N LEU A 176 -3.06 2.49 0.20
CA LEU A 176 -3.70 1.26 0.67
C LEU A 176 -4.04 1.31 2.17
N GLY A 177 -3.17 1.89 3.00
CA GLY A 177 -3.39 2.07 4.43
C GLY A 177 -4.58 2.98 4.70
N THR A 178 -4.60 4.16 4.07
CA THR A 178 -5.71 5.11 4.14
C THR A 178 -7.03 4.48 3.71
N ARG A 179 -7.05 3.75 2.58
CA ARG A 179 -8.27 3.07 2.10
C ARG A 179 -8.77 2.02 3.09
N LYS A 180 -7.87 1.25 3.72
CA LYS A 180 -8.24 0.24 4.73
C LYS A 180 -8.80 0.87 6.00
N GLU A 181 -8.22 1.96 6.50
CA GLU A 181 -8.76 2.63 7.68
C GLU A 181 -10.12 3.27 7.38
N LEU A 182 -10.24 3.96 6.24
CA LEU A 182 -11.51 4.49 5.76
C LEU A 182 -12.57 3.39 5.62
N GLN A 183 -12.19 2.22 5.10
CA GLN A 183 -13.09 1.06 5.00
C GLN A 183 -13.63 0.65 6.37
N LYS A 184 -12.74 0.53 7.35
CA LYS A 184 -13.05 0.08 8.71
C LYS A 184 -13.95 1.08 9.42
N GLU A 185 -13.61 2.37 9.38
CA GLU A 185 -14.42 3.43 9.98
C GLU A 185 -15.81 3.54 9.30
N LEU A 186 -15.88 3.36 7.98
CA LEU A 186 -17.16 3.30 7.27
C LEU A 186 -18.00 2.11 7.69
N GLN A 187 -17.42 0.92 7.80
CA GLN A 187 -18.13 -0.27 8.24
C GLN A 187 -18.67 -0.09 9.66
N GLU A 188 -17.90 0.52 10.56
CA GLU A 188 -18.34 0.83 11.92
C GLU A 188 -19.53 1.80 11.93
N ARG A 189 -19.44 2.91 11.18
CA ARG A 189 -20.55 3.88 11.07
C ARG A 189 -21.82 3.28 10.46
N LEU A 190 -21.67 2.41 9.45
CA LEU A 190 -22.80 1.71 8.85
C LEU A 190 -23.44 0.72 9.85
N SER A 191 -22.63 0.02 10.65
CA SER A 191 -23.13 -0.90 11.69
C SER A 191 -23.85 -0.19 12.84
N GLN A 192 -23.51 1.08 13.09
CA GLN A 192 -24.16 1.94 14.08
C GLN A 192 -25.42 2.64 13.53
N GLU A 193 -25.82 2.34 12.29
CA GLU A 193 -26.94 2.97 11.60
C GLU A 193 -26.87 4.51 11.61
N CYS A 194 -25.65 5.07 11.51
CA CYS A 194 -25.47 6.52 11.49
C CYS A 194 -26.30 7.17 10.36
N PRO A 195 -26.87 8.37 10.58
CA PRO A 195 -27.61 9.08 9.55
C PRO A 195 -26.78 9.28 8.28
N ILE A 196 -27.37 9.02 7.11
CA ILE A 196 -26.68 9.11 5.81
C ILE A 196 -25.99 10.46 5.61
N LYS A 197 -26.60 11.56 6.07
CA LYS A 197 -26.02 12.91 6.00
C LYS A 197 -24.69 13.02 6.74
N GLU A 198 -24.56 12.39 7.90
CA GLU A 198 -23.31 12.39 8.68
C GLU A 198 -22.24 11.54 7.99
N VAL A 199 -22.63 10.38 7.43
CA VAL A 199 -21.73 9.54 6.63
C VAL A 199 -21.22 10.31 5.41
N VAL A 200 -22.08 11.05 4.71
CA VAL A 200 -21.70 11.90 3.58
C VAL A 200 -20.67 12.96 3.98
N LEU A 201 -20.90 13.67 5.09
CA LEU A 201 -19.98 14.71 5.56
C LEU A 201 -18.61 14.11 5.88
N TYR A 202 -18.60 13.02 6.64
CA TYR A 202 -17.38 12.30 6.98
C TYR A 202 -16.60 11.84 5.72
N VAL A 203 -17.26 11.21 4.75
CA VAL A 203 -16.58 10.75 3.53
C VAL A 203 -16.03 11.94 2.71
N LYS A 204 -16.76 13.06 2.64
CA LYS A 204 -16.25 14.27 1.96
C LYS A 204 -15.03 14.87 2.66
N GLU A 205 -14.98 14.83 3.99
CA GLU A 205 -13.81 15.25 4.76
C GLU A 205 -12.62 14.33 4.49
N GLU A 206 -12.83 13.01 4.51
CA GLU A 206 -11.79 12.02 4.21
C GLU A 206 -11.26 12.12 2.77
N MET A 207 -12.14 12.40 1.80
CA MET A 207 -11.75 12.66 0.43
C MET A 207 -10.81 13.85 0.32
N LYS A 208 -11.13 14.96 1.00
CA LYS A 208 -10.29 16.16 1.00
C LYS A 208 -8.98 15.94 1.75
N ARG A 209 -9.04 15.29 2.91
CA ARG A 209 -7.88 15.06 3.79
C ARG A 209 -6.83 14.17 3.13
N ASN A 210 -7.26 13.20 2.34
CA ASN A 210 -6.39 12.18 1.77
C ASN A 210 -6.30 12.22 0.23
N ASP A 211 -6.85 13.26 -0.41
CA ASP A 211 -6.91 13.41 -1.87
C ASP A 211 -7.47 12.17 -2.58
N LEU A 212 -8.58 11.62 -2.05
CA LEU A 212 -9.19 10.41 -2.61
C LEU A 212 -10.12 10.77 -3.78
N PRO A 213 -9.92 10.18 -4.97
CA PRO A 213 -10.81 10.41 -6.10
C PRO A 213 -12.16 9.71 -5.88
N GLU A 214 -13.23 10.35 -6.35
CA GLU A 214 -14.61 9.83 -6.28
C GLU A 214 -14.73 8.37 -6.82
N PRO A 215 -14.13 8.01 -7.98
CA PRO A 215 -13.98 6.63 -8.44
C PRO A 215 -13.50 5.60 -7.41
N ALA A 216 -12.55 5.97 -6.55
CA ALA A 216 -12.04 5.06 -5.53
C ALA A 216 -13.01 4.94 -4.34
N VAL A 217 -13.66 6.05 -3.99
CA VAL A 217 -14.62 6.12 -2.87
C VAL A 217 -15.90 5.36 -3.20
N ILE A 218 -16.45 5.49 -4.40
CA ILE A 218 -17.69 4.79 -4.77
C ILE A 218 -17.52 3.27 -4.74
N GLY A 219 -16.36 2.77 -5.19
CA GLY A 219 -16.03 1.34 -5.10
C GLY A 219 -15.86 0.84 -3.67
N LEU A 220 -15.33 1.70 -2.79
CA LEU A 220 -15.21 1.42 -1.36
C LEU A 220 -16.57 1.39 -0.67
N LEU A 221 -17.41 2.39 -0.92
CA LEU A 221 -18.78 2.48 -0.39
C LEU A 221 -19.60 1.26 -0.78
N TRP A 222 -19.59 0.86 -2.06
CA TRP A 222 -20.23 -0.37 -2.51
C TRP A 222 -19.80 -1.58 -1.69
N THR A 223 -18.48 -1.74 -1.49
CA THR A 223 -17.91 -2.86 -0.74
C THR A 223 -18.37 -2.85 0.72
N CYS A 224 -18.37 -1.68 1.37
CA CYS A 224 -18.84 -1.54 2.75
C CYS A 224 -20.34 -1.84 2.87
N ILE A 225 -21.17 -1.28 1.98
CA ILE A 225 -22.62 -1.46 1.98
C ILE A 225 -22.98 -2.93 1.75
N MET A 226 -22.37 -3.61 0.78
CA MET A 226 -22.69 -5.00 0.47
C MET A 226 -22.19 -6.00 1.52
N ASN A 227 -21.14 -5.66 2.26
CA ASN A 227 -20.61 -6.49 3.34
C ASN A 227 -21.28 -6.24 4.70
N ALA A 228 -22.11 -5.20 4.82
CA ALA A 228 -22.84 -4.88 6.04
C ALA A 228 -24.04 -5.82 6.31
N VAL A 229 -24.36 -6.71 5.37
CA VAL A 229 -25.57 -7.54 5.42
C VAL A 229 -25.22 -9.01 5.25
N GLU A 230 -25.85 -9.86 6.05
CA GLU A 230 -25.90 -11.30 5.80
C GLU A 230 -27.01 -11.62 4.79
N TRP A 231 -26.62 -12.16 3.65
CA TRP A 231 -27.51 -12.37 2.52
C TRP A 231 -28.28 -13.68 2.59
N ASN A 232 -29.55 -13.63 2.19
CA ASN A 232 -30.35 -14.84 2.01
C ASN A 232 -29.74 -15.76 0.93
N LYS A 233 -29.88 -17.08 1.10
CA LYS A 233 -29.42 -18.08 0.13
C LYS A 233 -30.48 -18.45 -0.92
N LYS A 234 -31.72 -18.00 -0.76
CA LYS A 234 -32.78 -18.17 -1.77
C LYS A 234 -32.76 -17.00 -2.74
N GLU A 235 -32.68 -17.31 -4.03
CA GLU A 235 -32.48 -16.34 -5.12
C GLU A 235 -33.55 -15.23 -5.15
N GLU A 236 -34.83 -15.57 -4.95
CA GLU A 236 -35.91 -14.56 -4.96
C GLU A 236 -35.87 -13.65 -3.72
N LEU A 237 -35.63 -14.24 -2.54
CA LEU A 237 -35.57 -13.49 -1.28
C LEU A 237 -34.34 -12.59 -1.20
N VAL A 238 -33.19 -13.04 -1.74
CA VAL A 238 -31.98 -12.22 -1.73
C VAL A 238 -32.12 -11.01 -2.66
N ALA A 239 -32.81 -11.16 -3.79
CA ALA A 239 -33.05 -10.05 -4.70
C ALA A 239 -33.91 -8.96 -4.03
N GLU A 240 -34.99 -9.34 -3.33
CA GLU A 240 -35.83 -8.39 -2.60
C GLU A 240 -35.09 -7.74 -1.42
N GLN A 241 -34.33 -8.54 -0.66
CA GLN A 241 -33.50 -8.05 0.43
C GLN A 241 -32.46 -7.03 -0.07
N ALA A 242 -31.79 -7.35 -1.18
CA ALA A 242 -30.78 -6.48 -1.80
C ALA A 242 -31.38 -5.15 -2.25
N LEU A 243 -32.56 -5.16 -2.89
CA LEU A 243 -33.22 -3.93 -3.32
C LEU A 243 -33.63 -3.07 -2.13
N LYS A 244 -34.15 -3.68 -1.05
CA LYS A 244 -34.52 -2.95 0.16
C LYS A 244 -33.29 -2.29 0.80
N HIS A 245 -32.21 -3.04 0.94
CA HIS A 245 -30.95 -2.56 1.50
C HIS A 245 -30.33 -1.45 0.65
N LEU A 246 -30.16 -1.68 -0.65
CA LEU A 246 -29.56 -0.70 -1.56
C LEU A 246 -30.41 0.56 -1.70
N LYS A 247 -31.74 0.46 -1.59
CA LYS A 247 -32.63 1.63 -1.60
C LYS A 247 -32.39 2.54 -0.39
N GLN A 248 -32.06 1.98 0.77
CA GLN A 248 -31.69 2.77 1.95
C GLN A 248 -30.42 3.58 1.70
N TYR A 249 -29.42 2.99 1.02
CA TYR A 249 -28.13 3.64 0.78
C TYR A 249 -28.01 4.37 -0.57
N ALA A 250 -29.04 4.33 -1.41
CA ALA A 250 -29.04 5.05 -2.69
C ALA A 250 -28.73 6.55 -2.54
N PRO A 251 -29.28 7.29 -1.53
CA PRO A 251 -28.92 8.69 -1.32
C PRO A 251 -27.44 8.90 -0.97
N LEU A 252 -26.78 7.92 -0.33
CA LEU A 252 -25.35 7.97 -0.07
C LEU A 252 -24.56 7.79 -1.37
N LEU A 253 -24.91 6.78 -2.15
CA LEU A 253 -24.24 6.46 -3.42
C LEU A 253 -24.38 7.59 -4.44
N ALA A 254 -25.56 8.21 -4.55
CA ALA A 254 -25.83 9.33 -5.46
C ALA A 254 -24.86 10.52 -5.25
N VAL A 255 -24.48 10.79 -3.99
CA VAL A 255 -23.54 11.88 -3.67
C VAL A 255 -22.12 11.61 -4.19
N PHE A 256 -21.75 10.34 -4.39
CA PHE A 256 -20.42 9.91 -4.82
C PHE A 256 -20.43 9.21 -6.19
N SER A 257 -21.47 9.44 -6.99
CA SER A 257 -21.62 8.98 -8.37
C SER A 257 -22.01 10.14 -9.27
N THR A 258 -21.26 11.25 -9.16
CA THR A 258 -21.53 12.49 -9.91
C THR A 258 -20.70 12.58 -11.19
N GLN A 259 -19.72 11.70 -11.34
CA GLN A 259 -18.86 11.59 -12.52
C GLN A 259 -19.20 10.31 -13.27
N GLY A 260 -19.25 10.37 -14.61
CA GLY A 260 -19.50 9.18 -15.43
C GLY A 260 -18.52 8.02 -15.18
N GLN A 261 -17.27 8.32 -14.76
CA GLN A 261 -16.31 7.29 -14.37
C GLN A 261 -16.68 6.59 -13.05
N SER A 262 -17.20 7.34 -12.06
CA SER A 262 -17.66 6.79 -10.78
C SER A 262 -18.89 5.90 -10.98
N GLU A 263 -19.84 6.35 -11.79
CA GLU A 263 -21.03 5.59 -12.16
C GLU A 263 -20.68 4.29 -12.87
N LEU A 264 -19.76 4.35 -13.85
CA LEU A 264 -19.24 3.17 -14.54
C LEU A 264 -18.58 2.17 -13.59
N ILE A 265 -17.75 2.65 -12.65
CA ILE A 265 -17.12 1.79 -11.66
C ILE A 265 -18.16 1.13 -10.76
N LEU A 266 -19.18 1.88 -10.32
CA LEU A 266 -20.27 1.33 -9.51
C LEU A 266 -21.01 0.24 -10.29
N LEU A 267 -21.37 0.48 -11.55
CA LEU A 267 -22.09 -0.49 -12.38
C LEU A 267 -21.24 -1.76 -12.65
N GLN A 268 -19.95 -1.60 -12.91
CA GLN A 268 -19.01 -2.72 -13.02
C GLN A 268 -18.88 -3.50 -11.70
N LYS A 269 -18.93 -2.81 -10.55
CA LYS A 269 -18.91 -3.45 -9.22
C LYS A 269 -20.19 -4.23 -8.92
N VAL A 270 -21.34 -3.71 -9.33
CA VAL A 270 -22.62 -4.45 -9.30
C VAL A 270 -22.52 -5.70 -10.17
N GLN A 271 -22.01 -5.58 -11.40
CA GLN A 271 -21.83 -6.70 -12.34
C GLN A 271 -20.91 -7.78 -11.73
N GLU A 272 -19.74 -7.39 -11.23
CA GLU A 272 -18.78 -8.28 -10.58
C GLU A 272 -19.42 -9.01 -9.39
N TYR A 273 -20.11 -8.28 -8.51
CA TYR A 273 -20.73 -8.87 -7.33
C TYR A 273 -21.84 -9.86 -7.69
N CYS A 274 -22.72 -9.50 -8.64
CA CYS A 274 -23.80 -10.37 -9.10
C CYS A 274 -23.28 -11.63 -9.79
N TYR A 275 -22.10 -11.57 -10.42
CA TYR A 275 -21.46 -12.74 -11.03
C TYR A 275 -20.80 -13.65 -9.99
N ASP A 276 -20.02 -13.06 -9.09
CA ASP A 276 -19.26 -13.79 -8.07
C ASP A 276 -20.20 -14.43 -7.02
N ASN A 277 -21.44 -13.93 -6.90
CA ASN A 277 -22.48 -14.47 -6.02
C ASN A 277 -23.68 -15.00 -6.83
N ILE A 278 -23.76 -16.33 -7.00
CA ILE A 278 -24.76 -16.98 -7.87
C ILE A 278 -26.22 -16.61 -7.52
N HIS A 279 -26.53 -16.33 -6.25
CA HIS A 279 -27.88 -15.96 -5.82
C HIS A 279 -28.30 -14.56 -6.28
N PHE A 280 -27.34 -13.72 -6.69
CA PHE A 280 -27.57 -12.35 -7.19
C PHE A 280 -27.68 -12.26 -8.71
N MET A 281 -27.53 -13.37 -9.44
CA MET A 281 -27.53 -13.38 -10.90
C MET A 281 -28.80 -12.76 -11.50
N LYS A 282 -29.99 -13.00 -10.91
CA LYS A 282 -31.26 -12.37 -11.34
C LYS A 282 -31.54 -11.01 -10.69
N ALA A 283 -30.71 -10.56 -9.76
CA ALA A 283 -30.87 -9.26 -9.09
C ALA A 283 -30.24 -8.12 -9.89
N PHE A 284 -29.27 -8.41 -10.76
CA PHE A 284 -28.49 -7.41 -11.49
C PHE A 284 -29.36 -6.32 -12.16
N GLN A 285 -30.25 -6.71 -13.08
CA GLN A 285 -31.12 -5.76 -13.77
C GLN A 285 -31.94 -4.92 -12.78
N LYS A 286 -32.49 -5.54 -11.73
CA LYS A 286 -33.32 -4.84 -10.74
C LYS A 286 -32.50 -3.80 -9.96
N ILE A 287 -31.25 -4.11 -9.63
CA ILE A 287 -30.33 -3.18 -8.94
C ILE A 287 -30.01 -1.99 -9.85
N VAL A 288 -29.70 -2.23 -11.13
CA VAL A 288 -29.40 -1.15 -12.08
C VAL A 288 -30.63 -0.24 -12.27
N VAL A 289 -31.82 -0.81 -12.43
CA VAL A 289 -33.07 -0.04 -12.52
C VAL A 289 -33.34 0.76 -11.25
N LEU A 290 -33.07 0.20 -10.07
CA LEU A 290 -33.19 0.92 -8.79
C LEU A 290 -32.25 2.13 -8.76
N PHE A 291 -30.99 1.94 -9.15
CA PHE A 291 -29.99 3.01 -9.17
C PHE A 291 -30.28 4.08 -10.20
N TYR A 292 -30.76 3.72 -11.39
CA TYR A 292 -31.26 4.68 -12.37
C TYR A 292 -32.40 5.53 -11.80
N LYS A 293 -33.42 4.89 -11.21
CA LYS A 293 -34.58 5.58 -10.62
C LYS A 293 -34.25 6.43 -9.39
N ALA A 294 -33.09 6.22 -8.77
CA ALA A 294 -32.65 6.92 -7.58
C ALA A 294 -31.54 7.94 -7.88
N ASP A 295 -31.32 8.28 -9.16
CA ASP A 295 -30.30 9.22 -9.62
C ASP A 295 -28.87 8.84 -9.19
N VAL A 296 -28.60 7.53 -9.09
CA VAL A 296 -27.27 6.97 -8.77
C VAL A 296 -26.50 6.59 -10.05
N LEU A 297 -27.22 6.24 -11.12
CA LEU A 297 -26.64 5.94 -12.43
C LEU A 297 -27.39 6.73 -13.49
N SER A 298 -26.65 7.45 -14.32
CA SER A 298 -27.18 8.13 -15.49
C SER A 298 -27.51 7.15 -16.62
N GLU A 299 -28.32 7.62 -17.57
CA GLU A 299 -28.59 6.90 -18.80
C GLU A 299 -27.29 6.66 -19.59
N GLU A 300 -26.45 7.69 -19.70
CA GLU A 300 -25.20 7.66 -20.45
C GLU A 300 -24.23 6.62 -19.90
N ALA A 301 -24.12 6.49 -18.57
CA ALA A 301 -23.28 5.47 -17.95
C ALA A 301 -23.78 4.05 -18.23
N ILE A 302 -25.10 3.83 -18.20
CA ILE A 302 -25.72 2.52 -18.49
C ILE A 302 -25.52 2.14 -19.95
N LEU A 303 -25.76 3.07 -20.88
CA LEU A 303 -25.58 2.87 -22.31
C LEU A 303 -24.10 2.59 -22.66
N LYS A 304 -23.18 3.33 -22.04
CA LYS A 304 -21.73 3.12 -22.23
C LYS A 304 -21.27 1.76 -21.69
N TRP A 305 -21.73 1.36 -20.51
CA TRP A 305 -21.47 0.02 -19.98
C TRP A 305 -21.99 -1.08 -20.91
N TYR A 306 -23.22 -0.93 -21.41
CA TYR A 306 -23.84 -1.91 -22.30
C TYR A 306 -23.04 -2.09 -23.60
N LYS A 307 -22.59 -0.98 -24.19
CA LYS A 307 -21.86 -0.97 -25.46
C LYS A 307 -20.47 -1.58 -25.36
N ASP A 308 -19.61 -1.06 -24.49
CA ASP A 308 -18.18 -1.43 -24.49
C ASP A 308 -17.47 -1.39 -23.13
N ALA A 309 -18.09 -0.83 -22.09
CA ALA A 309 -17.44 -0.71 -20.78
C ALA A 309 -17.86 -1.79 -19.75
N HIS A 310 -18.49 -2.89 -20.18
CA HIS A 310 -18.81 -4.03 -19.32
C HIS A 310 -17.61 -4.93 -19.05
N LEU A 311 -17.64 -5.64 -17.92
CA LEU A 311 -16.63 -6.65 -17.60
C LEU A 311 -16.87 -7.95 -18.37
N ALA A 312 -15.82 -8.76 -18.54
CA ALA A 312 -15.96 -10.11 -19.10
C ALA A 312 -16.79 -11.05 -18.20
N LYS A 313 -16.76 -10.82 -16.87
CA LYS A 313 -17.52 -11.59 -15.87
C LYS A 313 -19.03 -11.48 -16.11
N GLY A 314 -19.67 -12.58 -16.51
CA GLY A 314 -21.12 -12.63 -16.73
C GLY A 314 -21.64 -11.81 -17.93
N LYS A 315 -20.76 -11.38 -18.85
CA LYS A 315 -21.08 -10.49 -19.98
C LYS A 315 -22.36 -10.90 -20.73
N SER A 316 -22.41 -12.13 -21.26
CA SER A 316 -23.54 -12.57 -22.08
C SER A 316 -24.87 -12.54 -21.33
N VAL A 317 -24.85 -12.96 -20.06
CA VAL A 317 -26.04 -13.03 -19.21
C VAL A 317 -26.55 -11.63 -18.87
N PHE A 318 -25.67 -10.72 -18.45
CA PHE A 318 -26.11 -9.39 -18.01
C PHE A 318 -26.48 -8.48 -19.18
N LEU A 319 -25.83 -8.59 -20.34
CA LEU A 319 -26.26 -7.88 -21.54
C LEU A 319 -27.64 -8.36 -22.02
N ASP A 320 -27.93 -9.65 -21.92
CA ASP A 320 -29.26 -10.17 -22.25
C ASP A 320 -30.33 -9.65 -21.27
N GLN A 321 -30.06 -9.68 -19.97
CA GLN A 321 -30.97 -9.15 -18.94
C GLN A 321 -31.26 -7.65 -19.12
N MET A 322 -30.28 -6.87 -19.56
CA MET A 322 -30.41 -5.41 -19.71
C MET A 322 -31.02 -4.98 -21.04
N LYS A 323 -31.12 -5.87 -22.03
CA LYS A 323 -31.52 -5.53 -23.41
C LYS A 323 -32.81 -4.70 -23.49
N LYS A 324 -33.90 -5.19 -22.89
CA LYS A 324 -35.20 -4.49 -22.90
C LYS A 324 -35.16 -3.13 -22.22
N PHE A 325 -34.34 -3.00 -21.17
CA PHE A 325 -34.23 -1.74 -20.44
C PHE A 325 -33.39 -0.72 -21.22
N VAL A 326 -32.33 -1.16 -21.88
CA VAL A 326 -31.51 -0.31 -22.77
C VAL A 326 -32.30 0.13 -24.00
N GLU A 327 -33.06 -0.77 -24.63
CA GLU A 327 -33.99 -0.41 -25.70
C GLU A 327 -35.01 0.64 -25.23
N TRP A 328 -35.50 0.53 -24.00
CA TRP A 328 -36.41 1.52 -23.44
C TRP A 328 -35.73 2.89 -23.21
N LEU A 329 -34.51 2.93 -22.67
CA LEU A 329 -33.73 4.17 -22.49
C LEU A 329 -33.55 4.90 -23.83
N GLN A 330 -33.05 4.19 -24.84
CA GLN A 330 -32.81 4.74 -26.18
C GLN A 330 -34.08 5.31 -26.84
N ASN A 331 -35.23 4.65 -26.66
CA ASN A 331 -36.50 5.12 -27.21
C ASN A 331 -37.13 6.27 -26.40
N ALA A 332 -36.80 6.39 -25.11
CA ALA A 332 -37.32 7.47 -24.26
C ALA A 332 -36.73 8.83 -24.64
N GLU A 333 -35.47 8.89 -25.09
CA GLU A 333 -34.85 10.10 -25.64
C GLU A 333 -35.45 10.53 -26.99
N GLU A 334 -35.73 9.58 -27.89
CA GLU A 334 -36.31 9.88 -29.23
C GLU A 334 -37.72 10.52 -29.16
N GLY A 335 -38.45 10.30 -28.06
CA GLY A 335 -39.77 10.90 -27.81
C GLY A 335 -39.77 12.27 -27.15
N GLN A 336 -38.62 12.75 -26.65
CA GLN A 336 -38.47 14.11 -26.09
C GLN A 336 -37.86 15.11 -27.07
N HIS A 337 -37.36 14.63 -28.22
CA HIS A 337 -36.80 15.44 -29.30
C HIS A 337 -37.66 15.49 -30.58
N ASN A 338 -38.87 14.93 -30.53
CA ASN A 338 -39.95 15.14 -31.50
C ASN A 338 -41.14 15.80 -30.81
#